data_AF-A0A946C0I8-F1
#
_entry.id   AF-A0A946C0I8-F1
#
_cell.length_a   1.000
_cell.length_b   1.000
_cell.length_c   1.000
_cell.angle_alpha   90.00
_cell.angle_beta   90.00
_cell.angle_gamma   90.00
#
_symmetry.space_group_name_H-M   'P 1'
#
loop_
_entity.id
_entity.type
_entity.pdbx_description
1 polymer ?
#
loop_
_entity_poly.entity_id
_entity_poly.type
_entity_poly.pdbx_seq_one_letter_code
_entity_poly.pdbx_strand_id
1 'polypeptide(L)' 'MIDTVKNWLRQIAEVGLMLIAAAVVLEIIFGSAVPFLGVSILGNITALSAELGDKGLVGVISLAVIIWLYNRR' A
#
# COMPACT_ATOMS: atom_id res chain seq x y z
N MET A 1 -25.04 11.74 -3.85
CA MET A 1 -23.89 12.48 -3.27
C MET A 1 -22.87 11.54 -2.65
N ILE A 2 -23.27 10.61 -1.77
CA ILE A 2 -22.37 9.57 -1.21
C ILE A 2 -21.70 8.74 -2.31
N ASP A 3 -22.45 8.35 -3.35
CA ASP A 3 -21.89 7.57 -4.47
C ASP A 3 -20.83 8.34 -5.25
N THR A 4 -21.01 9.65 -5.42
CA THR A 4 -20.04 10.54 -6.06
C THR A 4 -18.74 10.58 -5.27
N VAL A 5 -18.82 10.79 -3.94
CA VAL A 5 -17.65 10.79 -3.06
C VAL A 5 -16.95 9.43 -3.05
N LYS A 6 -17.72 8.34 -2.99
CA LYS A 6 -17.19 6.97 -3.06
C LYS A 6 -16.43 6.74 -4.38
N ASN A 7 -16.97 7.23 -5.49
CA ASN A 7 -16.32 7.11 -6.80
C ASN A 7 -15.03 7.94 -6.88
N TRP A 8 -15.02 9.16 -6.36
CA TRP A 8 -13.81 10.00 -6.29
C TRP A 8 -12.71 9.36 -5.45
N LEU A 9 -13.04 8.87 -4.24
CA LEU A 9 -12.08 8.17 -3.38
C LEU A 9 -11.52 6.92 -4.05
N ARG A 10 -12.36 6.20 -4.80
CA ARG A 10 -11.92 5.02 -5.57
C ARG A 10 -10.90 5.41 -6.64
N GLN A 11 -11.18 6.43 -7.44
CA GLN A 11 -10.27 6.87 -8.51
C GLN A 11 -8.93 7.36 -7.94
N ILE A 12 -8.97 8.13 -6.84
CA ILE A 12 -7.75 8.59 -6.17
C ILE A 12 -6.94 7.40 -5.64
N ALA A 13 -7.59 6.40 -5.03
CA ALA A 13 -6.91 5.21 -4.55
C ALA A 13 -6.30 4.38 -5.68
N GLU A 14 -7.00 4.25 -6.82
CA GLU A 14 -6.48 3.56 -8.01
C GLU A 14 -5.23 4.26 -8.57
N VAL A 15 -5.28 5.58 -8.75
CA VAL A 15 -4.13 6.36 -9.21
C VAL A 15 -2.99 6.31 -8.19
N GLY A 16 -3.29 6.46 -6.91
CA GLY A 16 -2.30 6.37 -5.83
C GLY A 16 -1.60 5.02 -5.79
N LEU A 17 -2.33 3.92 -5.97
CA LEU A 17 -1.76 2.57 -6.04
C LEU A 17 -0.84 2.40 -7.24
N MET A 18 -1.22 2.93 -8.42
CA MET A 18 -0.36 2.91 -9.60
C MET A 18 0.94 3.69 -9.39
N LEU A 19 0.86 4.85 -8.71
CA LEU A 19 2.04 5.65 -8.37
C LEU A 19 2.95 4.94 -7.37
N ILE A 20 2.40 4.31 -6.34
CA ILE A 20 3.16 3.49 -5.38
C ILE A 20 3.87 2.35 -6.11
N ALA A 21 3.18 1.64 -6.99
CA ALA A 21 3.76 0.54 -7.76
C ALA A 21 4.93 1.01 -8.63
N ALA A 22 4.76 2.14 -9.35
CA ALA A 22 5.83 2.73 -10.16
C ALA A 22 7.05 3.14 -9.30
N ALA A 23 6.81 3.77 -8.16
CA ALA A 23 7.87 4.20 -7.26
C ALA A 23 8.66 3.02 -6.67
N VAL A 24 7.99 1.91 -6.31
CA VAL A 24 8.65 0.68 -5.86
C VAL A 24 9.55 0.10 -6.94
N VAL A 25 9.10 0.07 -8.21
CA VAL A 25 9.94 -0.41 -9.32
C VAL A 25 11.19 0.45 -9.48
N LEU A 26 11.05 1.79 -9.43
CA LEU A 26 12.19 2.70 -9.53
C LEU A 26 13.17 2.51 -8.35
N GLU A 27 12.65 2.40 -7.13
CA GLU A 27 13.47 2.20 -5.93
C GLU A 27 14.28 0.89 -6.00
N ILE A 28 13.70 -0.19 -6.54
CA ILE A 28 14.41 -1.46 -6.76
C ILE A 28 15.52 -1.30 -7.80
N ILE A 29 15.28 -0.58 -8.91
CA ILE A 29 16.27 -0.38 -9.98
C ILE A 29 17.46 0.45 -9.48
N PHE A 30 17.19 1.54 -8.75
CA PHE A 30 18.23 2.46 -8.29
C PHE A 30 18.85 2.07 -6.94
N GLY A 31 18.28 1.10 -6.23
CA GLY A 31 18.79 0.59 -4.95
C GLY A 31 18.78 1.62 -3.80
N SER A 32 18.04 2.72 -3.97
CA SER A 32 17.96 3.82 -3.00
C SER A 32 16.62 4.54 -3.16
N ALA A 33 16.23 5.28 -2.11
CA ALA A 33 15.01 6.07 -2.13
C ALA A 33 15.00 6.99 -3.35
N VAL A 34 13.87 7.00 -4.05
CA VAL A 34 13.74 7.73 -5.31
C VAL A 34 13.94 9.24 -5.04
N PRO A 35 14.88 9.92 -5.73
CA PRO A 35 15.35 11.27 -5.34
C PRO A 35 14.27 12.35 -5.21
N PHE A 36 13.16 12.22 -5.93
CA PHE A 36 12.06 13.18 -5.93
C PHE A 36 10.97 12.91 -4.89
N LEU A 37 11.00 11.75 -4.21
CA LEU A 37 10.01 11.39 -3.20
C LEU A 37 10.56 11.56 -1.77
N GLY A 38 11.89 11.51 -1.58
CA GLY A 38 12.54 11.73 -0.28
C GLY A 38 12.19 10.68 0.80
N VAL A 39 11.43 9.64 0.44
CA VAL A 39 10.93 8.60 1.34
C VAL A 39 11.07 7.24 0.64
N SER A 40 11.47 6.21 1.41
CA SER A 40 11.57 4.82 0.94
C SER A 40 10.20 4.14 1.00
N ILE A 41 9.58 3.92 -0.16
CA ILE A 41 8.24 3.32 -0.25
C ILE A 41 8.34 1.81 -0.09
N LEU A 42 9.34 1.19 -0.72
CA LEU A 42 9.65 -0.21 -0.50
C LEU A 42 10.01 -0.47 0.96
N GLY A 43 10.80 0.40 1.58
CA GLY A 43 11.14 0.34 3.00
C GLY A 43 9.89 0.35 3.89
N ASN A 44 8.96 1.26 3.66
CA ASN A 44 7.70 1.32 4.39
C ASN A 44 6.88 0.02 4.25
N ILE A 45 6.78 -0.54 3.04
CA ILE A 45 6.04 -1.79 2.79
C ILE A 45 6.71 -2.97 3.51
N THR A 46 8.04 -3.08 3.43
CA THR A 46 8.78 -4.17 4.10
C THR A 46 8.71 -4.05 5.62
N ALA A 47 8.77 -2.84 6.19
CA ALA A 47 8.62 -2.60 7.61
C ALA A 47 7.23 -3.02 8.12
N LEU A 48 6.16 -2.62 7.41
CA LEU A 48 4.80 -3.06 7.71
C LEU A 48 4.64 -4.59 7.61
N SER A 49 5.24 -5.20 6.60
CA SER A 49 5.21 -6.66 6.42
C SER A 49 5.92 -7.38 7.58
N ALA A 50 7.05 -6.85 8.04
CA ALA A 50 7.77 -7.38 9.19
C ALA A 50 6.96 -7.22 10.49
N GLU A 51 6.34 -6.06 10.70
CA GLU A 51 5.49 -5.81 11.86
C GLU A 51 4.31 -6.79 11.91
N LEU A 52 3.63 -7.01 10.79
CA LEU A 52 2.54 -7.99 10.71
C LEU A 52 3.04 -9.42 10.99
N GLY A 53 4.20 -9.80 10.48
CA GLY A 53 4.81 -11.10 10.76
C GLY A 53 5.14 -11.31 12.24
N ASP A 54 5.65 -10.27 12.92
CA ASP A 54 6.01 -10.30 14.34
C ASP A 54 4.79 -10.49 15.27
N LYS A 55 3.60 -10.04 14.85
CA LYS A 55 2.35 -10.24 15.61
C LYS A 55 1.76 -11.66 15.51
N GLY A 56 2.37 -12.56 14.74
CA GLY A 56 1.93 -13.95 14.61
C GLY A 56 0.47 -14.08 14.15
N LEU A 57 -0.38 -14.75 14.94
CA LEU A 57 -1.79 -14.97 14.61
C LEU A 57 -2.57 -13.67 14.40
N VAL A 58 -2.28 -12.64 15.21
CA VAL A 58 -2.97 -11.34 15.10
C VAL A 58 -2.64 -10.65 13.78
N GLY A 59 -1.39 -10.79 13.30
CA GLY A 59 -0.98 -10.27 11.99
C GLY A 59 -1.73 -10.92 10.83
N VAL A 60 -1.87 -12.25 10.88
CA VAL A 60 -2.61 -13.02 9.85
C VAL A 60 -4.10 -12.62 9.83
N ILE A 61 -4.73 -12.52 11.00
CA ILE A 61 -6.13 -12.09 11.11
C ILE A 61 -6.30 -10.66 10.55
N SER A 62 -5.39 -9.75 10.90
CA SER A 62 -5.41 -8.37 10.41
C SER A 62 -5.34 -8.32 8.88
N LEU A 63 -4.42 -9.09 8.28
CA LEU A 63 -4.30 -9.20 6.83
C LEU A 63 -5.57 -9.77 6.19
N ALA A 64 -6.16 -10.82 6.78
CA ALA A 64 -7.40 -11.43 6.31
C ALA A 64 -8.57 -10.43 6.31
N VAL A 65 -8.70 -9.61 7.36
CA VAL A 65 -9.72 -8.56 7.45
C VAL A 65 -9.51 -7.49 6.38
N ILE A 66 -8.27 -7.05 6.14
CA ILE A 66 -7.95 -6.07 5.09
C ILE A 66 -8.32 -6.61 3.71
N ILE A 67 -7.90 -7.84 3.40
CA ILE A 67 -8.21 -8.49 2.11
C ILE A 67 -9.73 -8.67 1.95
N TRP A 68 -10.42 -9.09 3.00
CA TRP A 68 -11.88 -9.24 2.98
C TRP A 68 -12.59 -7.92 2.72
N LEU A 69 -12.18 -6.83 3.38
CA LEU A 69 -12.74 -5.49 3.17
C LEU A 69 -12.51 -5.01 1.73
N TYR A 70 -11.30 -5.25 1.20
CA TYR A 70 -10.95 -4.90 -0.17
C TYR A 70 -11.73 -5.72 -1.20
N ASN A 71 -11.95 -7.00 -0.95
CA ASN A 71 -12.71 -7.88 -1.85
C ASN A 71 -14.23 -7.69 -1.74
N ARG A 72 -14.72 -7.06 -0.66
CA ARG A 72 -16.12 -6.65 -0.52
C ARG A 72 -16.48 -5.39 -1.32
N ARG A 73 -15.64 -5.04 -2.28
CA ARG A 73 -15.87 -4.02 -3.31
C ARG A 73 -17.18 -4.23 -4.05
#